data_AF-A0A3A0D387-F1
#
_entry.id   AF-A0A3A0D387-F1
#
_cell.length_a   1.000
_cell.length_b   1.000
_cell.length_c   1.000
_cell.angle_alpha   90.00
_cell.angle_beta   90.00
_cell.angle_gamma   90.00
#
_symmetry.space_group_name_H-M   'P 1'
#
loop_
_entity.id
_entity.type
_entity.pdbx_description
1 polymer ?
#
loop_
_entity_poly.entity_id
_entity_poly.type
_entity_poly.pdbx_seq_one_letter_code
_entity_poly.pdbx_strand_id
1 'polypeptide(L)'
;MSKSKTLLGICFVLILGFLSLIAGTLVGTLFVPGDSGLAGPAIALGYGVGGALIGLILGLVLIRRLSYDQLRPVLIGAAIIALLACAWLIYRVRIVQQGSAKQQFEDDTVLFSPPLVHDIRLAPTWSGQARHSLTSKMALSP
;
A
#
# COMPACT_ATOMS: atom_id res chain seq x y z
N MET A 1 -3.13 15.51 43.79
CA MET A 1 -2.26 15.05 42.68
C MET A 1 -1.97 16.24 41.77
N SER A 2 -0.71 16.59 41.50
CA SER A 2 -0.41 17.72 40.61
C SER A 2 -0.83 17.37 39.18
N LYS A 3 -1.51 18.30 38.48
CA LYS A 3 -2.02 18.12 37.11
C LYS A 3 -0.95 17.59 36.14
N SER A 4 0.31 17.97 36.36
CA SER A 4 1.48 17.50 35.62
C SER A 4 1.71 15.99 35.69
N LYS A 5 1.42 15.36 36.84
CA LYS A 5 1.61 13.92 37.03
C LYS A 5 0.61 13.08 36.24
N THR A 6 -0.63 13.53 36.23
CA THR A 6 -1.70 12.90 35.45
C THR A 6 -1.43 13.04 33.95
N LEU A 7 -0.96 14.20 33.51
CA LEU A 7 -0.64 14.45 32.10
C LEU A 7 0.50 13.55 31.58
N LEU A 8 1.59 13.41 32.34
CA LEU A 8 2.69 12.51 31.97
C LEU A 8 2.23 11.05 31.89
N GLY A 9 1.39 10.65 32.84
CA GLY A 9 0.76 9.35 32.88
C GLY A 9 -0.08 9.03 31.65
N ILE A 10 -0.94 9.96 31.24
CA ILE A 10 -1.76 9.84 30.04
C ILE A 10 -0.88 9.74 28.79
N CYS A 11 0.13 10.61 28.66
CA CYS A 11 1.09 10.53 27.54
C CYS A 11 1.78 9.18 27.47
N PHE A 12 2.19 8.61 28.61
CA PHE A 12 2.81 7.29 28.65
C PHE A 12 1.88 6.19 28.14
N VAL A 13 0.63 6.16 28.62
CA VAL A 13 -0.37 5.17 28.18
C VAL A 13 -0.65 5.30 26.68
N LEU A 14 -0.75 6.53 26.16
CA LEU A 14 -0.96 6.77 24.73
C LEU A 14 0.22 6.29 23.88
N ILE A 15 1.45 6.59 24.28
CA ILE A 15 2.65 6.12 23.56
C ILE A 15 2.74 4.60 23.59
N LEU A 16 2.52 3.97 24.76
CA LEU A 16 2.55 2.51 24.89
C LEU A 16 1.44 1.84 24.07
N GLY A 17 0.24 2.41 24.07
CA GLY A 17 -0.88 1.99 23.21
C GLY A 17 -0.55 2.09 21.73
N PHE A 18 0.13 3.17 21.32
CA PHE A 18 0.55 3.34 19.93
C PHE A 18 1.67 2.37 19.51
N LEU A 19 2.69 2.15 20.36
CA LEU A 19 3.72 1.13 20.10
C LEU A 19 3.11 -0.26 19.96
N SER A 20 2.22 -0.61 20.87
CA SER A 20 1.58 -1.92 20.87
C SER A 20 0.62 -2.10 19.69
N LEU A 21 0.02 -1.01 19.18
CA LEU A 21 -0.70 -1.02 17.92
C LEU A 21 0.21 -1.33 16.73
N ILE A 22 1.35 -0.66 16.63
CA ILE A 22 2.33 -0.94 15.57
C ILE A 22 2.85 -2.37 15.67
N ALA A 23 3.23 -2.80 16.88
CA ALA A 23 3.73 -4.15 17.12
C ALA A 23 2.67 -5.21 16.78
N GLY A 24 1.42 -5.02 17.22
CA GLY A 24 0.31 -5.91 16.90
C GLY A 24 0.04 -5.97 15.39
N THR A 25 0.14 -4.82 14.70
CA THR A 25 -0.02 -4.78 13.24
C THR A 25 1.10 -5.55 12.56
N LEU A 26 2.34 -5.38 13.02
CA LEU A 26 3.52 -6.09 12.50
C LEU A 26 3.37 -7.61 12.65
N VAL A 27 2.96 -8.05 13.84
CA VAL A 27 2.68 -9.47 14.11
C VAL A 27 1.56 -9.96 13.21
N GLY A 28 0.49 -9.18 13.03
CA GLY A 28 -0.62 -9.51 12.14
C GLY A 28 -0.17 -9.77 10.70
N THR A 29 0.80 -9.00 10.19
CA THR A 29 1.32 -9.24 8.83
C THR A 29 2.03 -10.58 8.65
N LEU A 30 2.52 -11.22 9.73
CA LEU A 30 3.13 -12.55 9.67
C LEU A 30 2.09 -13.67 9.53
N PHE A 31 0.85 -13.43 9.97
CA PHE A 31 -0.23 -14.42 9.96
C PHE A 31 -1.21 -14.25 8.80
N VAL A 32 -1.07 -13.18 8.00
CA VAL A 32 -1.95 -12.90 6.86
C VAL A 32 -1.48 -13.66 5.62
N PRO A 33 -2.33 -14.50 4.98
CA PRO A 33 -2.02 -15.14 3.70
C PRO A 33 -1.86 -14.12 2.58
N GLY A 34 -0.85 -14.31 1.72
CA GLY A 34 -0.47 -13.39 0.64
C GLY A 34 -1.56 -13.15 -0.42
N ASP A 35 -2.54 -14.05 -0.53
CA ASP A 35 -3.59 -14.00 -1.55
C ASP A 35 -4.77 -13.09 -1.17
N SER A 36 -4.71 -12.43 -0.01
CA SER A 36 -5.84 -11.72 0.58
C SER A 36 -6.11 -10.32 -0.02
N GLY A 37 -5.28 -9.85 -0.95
CA GLY A 37 -5.42 -8.53 -1.58
C GLY A 37 -5.63 -7.41 -0.55
N LEU A 38 -6.73 -6.66 -0.68
CA LEU A 38 -7.09 -5.54 0.22
C LEU A 38 -7.50 -5.98 1.63
N ALA A 39 -7.83 -7.26 1.86
CA ALA A 39 -8.17 -7.77 3.18
C ALA A 39 -6.93 -7.95 4.08
N GLY A 40 -5.75 -8.12 3.49
CA GLY A 40 -4.52 -8.34 4.25
C GLY A 40 -4.18 -7.19 5.23
N PRO A 41 -4.12 -5.93 4.77
CA PRO A 41 -3.90 -4.77 5.63
C PRO A 41 -5.00 -4.60 6.69
N ALA A 42 -6.25 -4.89 6.36
CA ALA A 42 -7.37 -4.78 7.29
C ALA A 42 -7.26 -5.80 8.43
N ILE A 43 -6.89 -7.05 8.12
CA ILE A 43 -6.65 -8.09 9.11
C ILE A 43 -5.44 -7.73 9.99
N ALA A 44 -4.36 -7.23 9.38
CA ALA A 44 -3.19 -6.77 10.13
C ALA A 44 -3.55 -5.62 11.09
N LEU A 45 -4.36 -4.65 10.68
CA LEU A 45 -4.88 -3.61 11.57
C LEU A 45 -5.71 -4.19 12.72
N GLY A 46 -6.48 -5.26 12.48
CA GLY A 46 -7.20 -5.97 13.53
C GLY A 46 -6.27 -6.49 14.64
N TYR A 47 -5.16 -7.13 14.27
CA TYR A 47 -4.13 -7.54 15.23
C TYR A 47 -3.46 -6.33 15.90
N GLY A 48 -3.32 -5.21 15.18
CA GLY A 48 -2.90 -3.92 15.73
C GLY A 48 -3.81 -3.44 16.85
N VAL A 49 -5.13 -3.45 16.64
CA VAL A 49 -6.11 -3.06 17.67
C VAL A 49 -6.03 -3.99 18.89
N GLY A 50 -5.86 -5.30 18.67
CA GLY A 50 -5.62 -6.26 19.75
C GLY A 50 -4.35 -5.93 20.56
N GLY A 51 -3.25 -5.63 19.87
CA GLY A 51 -2.01 -5.16 20.49
C GLY A 51 -2.22 -3.87 21.29
N ALA A 52 -2.92 -2.88 20.72
CA ALA A 52 -3.24 -1.61 21.36
C ALA A 52 -3.99 -1.78 22.68
N LEU A 53 -4.97 -2.70 22.72
CA LEU A 53 -5.71 -3.03 23.95
C LEU A 53 -4.78 -3.61 25.02
N ILE A 54 -3.91 -4.55 24.64
CA ILE A 54 -2.94 -5.16 25.56
C ILE A 54 -1.96 -4.08 26.09
N GLY A 55 -1.44 -3.22 25.22
CA GLY A 55 -0.55 -2.14 25.63
C GLY A 55 -1.24 -1.07 26.48
N LEU A 56 -2.51 -0.78 26.23
CA LEU A 56 -3.29 0.12 27.07
C LEU A 56 -3.43 -0.44 28.49
N ILE A 57 -3.76 -1.74 28.61
CA ILE A 57 -3.85 -2.43 29.90
C ILE A 57 -2.48 -2.45 30.59
N LEU A 58 -1.41 -2.81 29.88
CA LEU A 58 -0.05 -2.78 30.44
C LEU A 58 0.33 -1.37 30.90
N GLY A 59 0.01 -0.33 30.13
CA GLY A 59 0.29 1.06 30.48
C GLY A 59 -0.44 1.49 31.75
N LEU A 60 -1.70 1.07 31.90
CA LEU A 60 -2.51 1.32 33.09
C LEU A 60 -2.02 0.53 34.32
N VAL A 61 -1.47 -0.67 34.12
CA VAL A 61 -0.85 -1.45 35.20
C VAL A 61 0.49 -0.82 35.59
N LEU A 62 1.31 -0.42 34.63
CA LEU A 62 2.62 0.20 34.87
C LEU A 62 2.50 1.52 35.61
N ILE A 63 1.53 2.37 35.27
CA ILE A 63 1.34 3.65 35.97
C ILE A 63 0.93 3.46 37.44
N ARG A 64 0.31 2.32 37.77
CA ARG A 64 -0.01 1.94 39.15
C ARG A 64 1.19 1.34 39.89
N ARG A 65 2.12 0.73 39.18
CA ARG A 65 3.28 0.02 39.75
C ARG A 65 4.57 0.85 39.83
N LEU A 66 4.75 1.86 38.98
CA LEU A 66 6.01 2.63 38.88
C LEU A 66 5.93 4.00 39.54
N SER A 67 6.99 4.35 40.28
CA SER A 67 7.24 5.69 40.80
C SER A 67 7.58 6.68 39.68
N TYR A 68 7.18 7.93 39.85
CA TYR A 68 7.26 8.98 38.84
C TYR A 68 8.70 9.26 38.32
N ASP A 69 9.70 9.07 39.19
CA ASP A 69 11.11 9.26 38.84
C ASP A 69 11.65 8.21 37.86
N GLN A 70 11.09 7.00 37.86
CA GLN A 70 11.45 5.93 36.92
C GLN A 70 10.61 5.95 35.64
N LEU A 71 9.42 6.57 35.67
CA LEU A 71 8.54 6.66 34.50
C LEU A 71 9.14 7.55 33.40
N ARG A 72 9.87 8.60 33.77
CA ARG A 72 10.47 9.57 32.85
C ARG A 72 11.46 8.95 31.83
N PRO A 73 12.51 8.22 32.25
CA PRO A 73 13.44 7.61 31.29
C PRO A 73 12.77 6.53 30.44
N VAL A 74 11.85 5.74 31.01
CA VAL A 74 11.09 4.72 30.28
C VAL A 74 10.20 5.35 29.20
N LEU A 75 9.55 6.47 29.51
CA LEU A 75 8.75 7.24 28.55
C LEU A 75 9.61 7.74 27.38
N ILE A 76 10.79 8.29 27.66
CA ILE A 76 11.71 8.77 26.62
C ILE A 76 12.18 7.60 25.74
N GLY A 77 12.55 6.47 26.35
CA GLY A 77 12.93 5.27 25.61
C GLY A 77 11.80 4.76 24.71
N ALA A 78 10.57 4.67 25.24
CA ALA A 78 9.40 4.28 24.47
C ALA A 78 9.12 5.28 23.33
N ALA A 79 9.23 6.58 23.57
CA ALA A 79 9.03 7.60 22.54
C ALA A 79 10.06 7.49 21.39
N ILE A 80 11.32 7.22 21.71
CA ILE A 80 12.38 7.00 20.70
C ILE A 80 12.05 5.76 19.85
N ILE A 81 11.65 4.66 20.49
CA ILE A 81 11.24 3.42 19.78
C ILE A 81 10.02 3.70 18.90
N ALA A 82 9.05 4.48 19.38
CA ALA A 82 7.88 4.89 18.59
C ALA A 82 8.29 5.67 17.33
N LEU A 83 9.21 6.63 17.48
CA LEU A 83 9.72 7.43 16.36
C LEU A 83 10.45 6.57 15.34
N LEU A 84 11.31 5.65 15.79
CA LEU A 84 11.98 4.69 14.91
C LEU A 84 10.99 3.81 14.15
N ALA A 85 9.97 3.30 14.85
CA ALA A 85 8.92 2.49 14.23
C ALA A 85 8.12 3.29 13.19
N CYS A 86 7.76 4.53 13.50
CA CYS A 86 7.11 5.45 12.55
C CYS A 86 7.99 5.72 11.32
N ALA A 87 9.28 6.05 11.52
CA ALA A 87 10.20 6.33 10.44
C ALA A 87 10.34 5.12 9.50
N TRP A 88 10.45 3.92 10.07
CA TRP A 88 10.49 2.67 9.31
C TRP A 88 9.20 2.43 8.51
N LEU A 89 8.03 2.68 9.12
CA LEU A 89 6.74 2.51 8.47
C LEU A 89 6.57 3.47 7.28
N ILE A 90 6.95 4.73 7.46
CA ILE A 90 6.93 5.75 6.40
C ILE A 90 7.84 5.35 5.23
N TYR A 91 9.05 4.89 5.53
CA TYR A 91 9.99 4.40 4.51
C TYR A 91 9.39 3.24 3.71
N ARG A 92 8.74 2.29 4.38
CA ARG A 92 8.08 1.12 3.76
C ARG A 92 6.94 1.54 2.84
N VAL A 93 6.10 2.48 3.27
CA VAL A 93 4.99 3.02 2.46
C VAL A 93 5.52 3.73 1.20
N ARG A 94 6.61 4.50 1.32
CA ARG A 94 7.22 5.19 0.18
C ARG A 94 7.72 4.22 -0.89
N ILE A 95 8.36 3.12 -0.49
CA ILE A 95 8.84 2.09 -1.43
C ILE A 95 7.66 1.45 -2.18
N VAL A 96 6.59 1.10 -1.46
CA VAL A 96 5.42 0.46 -2.08
C VAL A 96 4.74 1.39 -3.09
N GLN A 97 4.61 2.69 -2.78
CA GLN A 97 3.99 3.66 -3.70
C GLN A 97 4.80 3.88 -4.98
N GLN A 98 6.13 3.80 -4.92
CA GLN A 98 6.98 3.93 -6.11
C GLN A 98 6.83 2.73 -7.07
N GLY A 99 6.47 1.54 -6.56
CA GLY A 99 6.18 0.37 -7.39
C GLY A 99 4.85 0.49 -8.15
N SER A 100 3.79 0.94 -7.48
CA SER A 100 2.46 1.09 -8.11
C SER A 100 2.41 2.18 -9.18
N ALA A 101 3.15 3.29 -9.00
CA ALA A 101 3.24 4.34 -10.02
C ALA A 101 3.89 3.84 -11.33
N LYS A 102 4.80 2.87 -11.24
CA LYS A 102 5.42 2.23 -12.41
C LYS A 102 4.45 1.28 -13.14
N GLN A 103 3.61 0.54 -12.41
CA GLN A 103 2.66 -0.39 -13.00
C GLN A 103 1.52 0.30 -13.74
N GLN A 104 0.98 1.41 -13.22
CA GLN A 104 -0.02 2.20 -13.96
C GLN A 104 0.53 2.74 -15.28
N PHE A 105 1.79 3.17 -15.31
CA PHE A 105 2.42 3.67 -16.54
C PHE A 105 2.64 2.56 -17.58
N GLU A 106 2.87 1.31 -17.15
CA GLU A 106 3.00 0.15 -18.04
C GLU A 106 1.63 -0.35 -18.54
N ASP A 107 0.60 -0.35 -17.70
CA ASP A 107 -0.77 -0.75 -18.08
C ASP A 107 -1.40 0.26 -19.04
N ASP A 108 -1.18 1.56 -18.81
CA ASP A 108 -1.60 2.63 -19.72
C ASP A 108 -0.85 2.54 -21.07
N THR A 109 0.41 2.12 -21.11
CA THR A 109 1.14 1.94 -22.38
C THR A 109 0.71 0.68 -23.15
N VAL A 110 0.22 -0.36 -22.46
CA VAL A 110 -0.40 -1.53 -23.11
C VAL A 110 -1.79 -1.19 -23.66
N LEU A 111 -2.56 -0.32 -22.98
CA LEU A 111 -3.87 0.14 -23.47
C LEU A 111 -3.79 1.06 -24.70
N PHE A 112 -2.67 1.77 -24.87
CA PHE A 112 -2.35 2.59 -26.05
C PHE A 112 -1.53 1.87 -27.12
N SER A 113 -1.28 0.57 -26.97
CA SER A 113 -0.77 -0.22 -28.08
C SER A 113 -1.89 -0.37 -29.12
N PRO A 114 -1.74 0.13 -30.36
CA PRO A 114 -2.66 -0.26 -31.43
C PRO A 114 -2.65 -1.79 -31.48
N PRO A 115 -3.80 -2.47 -31.66
CA PRO A 115 -3.81 -3.91 -31.75
C PRO A 115 -2.79 -4.30 -32.81
N LEU A 116 -1.75 -5.03 -32.40
CA LEU A 116 -0.87 -5.72 -33.31
C LEU A 116 -1.79 -6.59 -34.15
N VAL A 117 -2.07 -6.13 -35.37
CA VAL A 117 -2.76 -6.87 -36.41
C VAL A 117 -1.84 -8.04 -36.76
N HIS A 118 -1.91 -9.10 -35.97
CA HIS A 118 -1.29 -10.38 -36.27
C HIS A 118 -2.23 -11.35 -36.99
N ASP A 119 -3.28 -10.81 -37.62
CA ASP A 119 -4.10 -11.51 -38.60
C ASP A 119 -4.31 -10.63 -39.84
N ILE A 120 -3.26 -10.49 -40.66
CA ILE A 120 -3.47 -10.38 -42.12
C ILE A 120 -3.15 -11.75 -42.70
N ARG A 121 -4.07 -12.70 -42.46
CA ARG A 121 -4.34 -13.72 -43.46
C ARG A 121 -4.87 -13.00 -44.70
N LEU A 122 -4.01 -12.89 -45.71
CA LEU A 122 -4.35 -12.87 -47.13
C LEU A 122 -5.51 -11.93 -47.52
N ALA A 123 -5.26 -10.62 -47.51
CA ALA A 123 -5.97 -9.74 -48.43
C ALA A 123 -5.38 -9.96 -49.83
N PRO A 124 -6.17 -10.38 -50.84
CA PRO A 124 -5.67 -10.44 -52.21
C PRO A 124 -5.28 -9.02 -52.64
N THR A 125 -4.10 -8.94 -53.23
CA THR A 125 -3.48 -7.74 -53.77
C THR A 125 -4.48 -6.93 -54.61
N TRP A 126 -4.79 -5.72 -54.16
CA TRP A 126 -5.52 -4.68 -54.90
C TRP A 126 -4.72 -4.10 -56.08
N SER A 127 -3.97 -4.94 -56.79
CA SER A 127 -3.20 -4.59 -58.00
C SER A 127 -3.81 -5.17 -59.28
N GLY A 128 -4.96 -5.85 -59.21
CA GLY A 128 -5.61 -6.50 -60.36
C GLY A 128 -6.87 -5.83 -60.91
N GLN A 129 -7.53 -4.94 -60.15
CA GLN A 129 -8.91 -4.50 -60.47
C GLN A 129 -9.02 -3.09 -61.08
N ALA A 130 -7.89 -2.39 -61.28
CA ALA A 130 -7.85 -1.09 -61.95
C ALA A 130 -7.55 -1.16 -63.46
N ARG A 131 -7.30 -2.35 -64.02
CA ARG A 131 -7.01 -2.54 -65.46
C ARG A 131 -8.21 -2.93 -66.32
N HIS A 132 -9.35 -3.31 -65.73
CA HIS A 132 -10.53 -3.76 -66.48
C HIS A 132 -11.59 -2.67 -66.73
N SER A 133 -11.46 -1.48 -66.14
CA SER A 133 -12.38 -0.35 -66.39
C SER A 133 -11.90 0.63 -67.47
N LEU A 134 -10.69 0.45 -68.01
CA LEU A 134 -10.13 1.32 -69.06
C LEU A 134 -10.13 0.69 -70.47
N THR A 135 -10.43 -0.61 -70.62
CA THR A 135 -10.44 -1.30 -71.93
C THR A 135 -11.84 -1.51 -72.51
N SER A 136 -12.92 -1.28 -71.75
CA SER A 136 -14.29 -1.37 -72.27
C SER A 136 -14.79 -0.10 -73.00
N LYS A 137 -14.00 0.99 -73.01
CA LYS A 137 -14.36 2.24 -73.72
C LYS A 137 -13.63 2.47 -75.05
N MET A 138 -12.84 1.49 -75.53
CA MET A 138 -12.10 1.59 -76.80
C MET A 138 -12.35 0.45 -77.80
N ALA A 139 -13.33 -0.41 -77.57
CA ALA A 139 -13.65 -1.49 -78.51
C ALA A 139 -15.17 -1.67 -78.64
N LEU A 140 -15.84 -0.73 -79.31
CA LEU A 140 -17.06 -0.92 -80.10
C LEU A 140 -17.40 0.43 -80.78
N SER A 141 -16.61 0.75 -81.81
CA SER A 141 -17.03 1.59 -82.93
C SER A 141 -18.18 0.89 -83.66
N PRO A 142 -19.10 1.65 -84.28
CA PRO A 142 -18.84 2.07 -85.67
C PRO A 142 -18.59 3.57 -85.82
#